data_AF-A0A7V9KLE1-F1
#
_entry.id   AF-A0A7V9KLE1-F1
#
_cell.length_a   1.000
_cell.length_b   1.000
_cell.length_c   1.000
_cell.angle_alpha   90.00
_cell.angle_beta   90.00
_cell.angle_gamma   90.00
#
_symmetry.space_group_name_H-M   'P 1'
#
loop_
_entity.id
_entity.type
_entity.pdbx_description
1 polymer ?
#
loop_
_entity_poly.entity_id
_entity_poly.type
_entity_poly.pdbx_seq_one_letter_code
_entity_poly.pdbx_strand_id
1 'polypeptide(L)'
;MAQTLPAKKKVSLNRLSATFKLVPIHAWWAVPFILAEIALVSYGFSTFRGPLAPLTYAEPLRPFLVGANLTIAVFAVNFSFIGVQLSPYRGVLRNLSPRLVAGAALTLLVALVPVITAAFSERWTSTVAILVLPALAYMVVFLSVTTRTQASAKPQIKTLSKEATLDEFIQSFRAAAHTVDTDPPELIRSDGTPPPVHEMGWRIYPVAVDPDPINELSTIAALAADSADLSTYVECVSVLLRSIEHLHSRSYSLARTEISAGIELLRQHGTDALCSASISFSLDRAF
;
A
#
# COMPACT_ATOMS: atom_id res chain seq x y z
N MET A 1 29.61 29.52 -46.76
CA MET A 1 29.97 28.63 -45.63
C MET A 1 29.57 29.31 -44.34
N ALA A 2 28.39 28.97 -43.79
CA ALA A 2 27.94 29.46 -42.49
C ALA A 2 27.81 28.25 -41.56
N GLN A 3 28.72 28.16 -40.59
CA GLN A 3 28.71 27.10 -39.57
C GLN A 3 27.64 27.42 -38.52
N THR A 4 26.63 26.56 -38.44
CA THR A 4 25.61 26.58 -37.39
C THR A 4 26.15 25.90 -36.13
N LEU A 5 26.27 26.65 -35.04
CA LEU A 5 26.71 26.15 -33.74
C LEU A 5 25.59 25.33 -33.05
N PRO A 6 25.91 24.24 -32.34
CA PRO A 6 24.92 23.38 -31.70
C PRO A 6 24.36 24.02 -30.42
N ALA A 7 23.04 23.88 -30.26
CA ALA A 7 22.27 24.42 -29.14
C ALA A 7 22.68 23.78 -27.80
N LYS A 8 23.02 24.64 -26.82
CA LYS A 8 23.29 24.25 -25.43
C LYS A 8 22.02 23.66 -24.80
N LYS A 9 22.07 22.36 -24.49
CA LYS A 9 21.04 21.61 -23.76
C LYS A 9 20.97 22.12 -22.31
N LYS A 10 19.97 22.96 -22.00
CA LYS A 10 19.63 23.35 -20.62
C LYS A 10 19.17 22.12 -19.86
N VAL A 11 20.05 21.55 -19.04
CA VAL A 11 19.70 20.50 -18.08
C VAL A 11 18.83 21.14 -16.99
N SER A 12 17.59 20.66 -16.91
CA SER A 12 16.54 21.15 -16.03
C SER A 12 16.87 20.89 -14.56
N LEU A 13 17.09 21.98 -13.81
CA LEU A 13 17.25 22.01 -12.34
C LEU A 13 16.00 21.52 -11.57
N ASN A 14 14.87 21.29 -12.25
CA ASN A 14 13.63 20.83 -11.60
C ASN A 14 13.64 19.35 -11.18
N ARG A 15 14.63 18.55 -11.58
CA ARG A 15 14.72 17.15 -11.11
C ARG A 15 15.29 17.00 -9.69
N LEU A 16 16.09 17.95 -9.21
CA LEU A 16 16.71 17.85 -7.87
C LEU A 16 15.74 18.21 -6.73
N SER A 17 14.70 19.01 -6.99
CA SER A 17 13.70 19.35 -5.97
C SER A 17 12.67 18.23 -5.74
N ALA A 18 12.45 17.36 -6.74
CA ALA A 18 11.55 16.22 -6.61
C ALA A 18 12.09 15.14 -5.67
N THR A 19 13.42 14.94 -5.64
CA THR A 19 14.08 14.01 -4.72
C THR A 19 14.03 14.45 -3.25
N PHE A 20 13.98 15.75 -2.96
CA PHE A 20 13.89 16.25 -1.58
C PHE A 20 12.49 16.12 -0.97
N LYS A 21 11.43 16.01 -1.77
CA LYS A 21 10.05 15.80 -1.27
C LYS A 21 9.75 14.37 -0.80
N LEU A 22 10.68 13.44 -1.00
CA LEU A 22 10.54 12.03 -0.59
C LEU A 22 11.03 11.76 0.84
N VAL A 23 11.67 12.73 1.49
CA VAL A 23 12.08 12.60 2.89
C VAL A 23 10.86 12.91 3.77
N PRO A 24 10.30 11.92 4.49
CA PRO A 24 9.11 12.15 5.32
C PRO A 24 9.41 13.23 6.37
N ILE A 25 8.45 14.13 6.62
CA ILE A 25 8.56 15.23 7.60
C ILE A 25 9.06 14.76 8.97
N HIS A 26 8.76 13.51 9.33
CA HIS A 26 9.19 12.90 10.60
C HIS A 26 10.70 12.59 10.66
N ALA A 27 11.41 12.51 9.53
CA ALA A 27 12.86 12.28 9.50
C ALA A 27 13.67 13.52 9.93
N TRP A 28 13.07 14.72 9.92
CA TRP A 28 13.74 15.95 10.36
C TRP A 28 14.07 15.94 11.86
N TRP A 29 13.31 15.19 12.67
CA TRP A 29 13.60 15.03 14.10
C TRP A 29 14.87 14.21 14.36
N ALA A 30 15.28 13.36 13.41
CA ALA A 30 16.51 12.57 13.53
C ALA A 30 17.76 13.37 13.12
N VAL A 31 17.62 14.43 12.34
CA VAL A 31 18.74 15.28 11.86
C VAL A 31 19.60 15.82 13.00
N PRO A 32 19.08 16.42 14.10
CA PRO A 32 19.94 16.90 15.18
C PRO A 32 20.70 15.78 15.89
N PHE A 33 20.14 14.57 15.99
CA PHE A 33 20.82 13.41 16.57
C PHE A 33 21.92 12.88 15.66
N ILE A 34 21.66 12.79 14.36
CA ILE A 34 22.66 12.42 13.35
C ILE A 34 23.79 13.46 13.33
N LEU A 35 23.47 14.75 13.38
CA LEU A 35 24.47 15.81 13.43
C LEU A 35 25.25 15.80 14.74
N ALA A 36 24.60 15.52 15.88
CA ALA A 36 25.27 15.37 17.16
C ALA A 36 26.21 14.15 17.17
N GLU A 37 25.78 13.00 16.63
CA GLU A 37 26.64 11.82 16.49
C GLU A 37 27.79 12.07 15.52
N ILE A 38 27.54 12.66 14.34
CA ILE A 38 28.60 13.05 13.40
C ILE A 38 29.56 14.02 14.08
N ALA A 39 29.08 14.99 14.84
CA ALA A 39 29.92 15.95 15.56
C ALA A 39 30.72 15.27 16.68
N LEU A 40 30.14 14.34 17.42
CA LEU A 40 30.79 13.64 18.53
C LEU A 40 31.83 12.62 18.01
N VAL A 41 31.52 11.96 16.91
CA VAL A 41 32.42 11.10 16.14
C VAL A 41 33.55 11.95 15.54
N SER A 42 33.23 13.07 14.88
CA SER A 42 34.23 13.97 14.29
C SER A 42 35.12 14.65 15.35
N TYR A 43 34.57 14.97 16.51
CA TYR A 43 35.30 15.54 17.65
C TYR A 43 36.21 14.49 18.28
N GLY A 44 35.74 13.24 18.44
CA GLY A 44 36.57 12.12 18.84
C GLY A 44 37.68 11.81 17.83
N PHE A 45 37.40 11.94 16.53
CA PHE A 45 38.38 11.76 15.46
C PHE A 45 39.35 12.94 15.30
N SER A 46 39.02 14.16 15.74
CA SER A 46 39.93 15.30 15.67
C SER A 46 40.93 15.36 16.82
N THR A 47 40.58 14.77 17.97
CA THR A 47 41.46 14.69 19.15
C THR A 47 42.49 13.55 19.07
N PHE A 48 42.23 12.50 18.29
CA PHE A 48 43.17 11.40 18.04
C PHE A 48 43.80 11.53 16.65
N ARG A 49 45.14 11.52 16.57
CA ARG A 49 45.93 11.77 15.34
C ARG A 49 45.35 11.11 14.07
N GLY A 50 44.70 11.91 13.23
CA GLY A 50 44.29 11.60 11.86
C GLY A 50 42.97 10.81 11.75
N PRO A 51 42.01 11.22 10.91
CA PRO A 51 40.66 10.62 10.81
C PRO A 51 40.63 9.18 10.29
N LEU A 52 41.78 8.62 9.92
CA LEU A 52 41.95 7.28 9.35
C LEU A 52 43.10 6.53 10.03
N ALA A 53 43.61 6.99 11.17
CA ALA A 53 44.53 6.16 11.92
C ALA A 53 43.74 4.99 12.55
N PRO A 54 44.25 3.75 12.46
CA PRO A 54 43.61 2.62 13.10
C PRO A 54 43.60 2.82 14.62
N LEU A 55 42.43 2.62 15.22
CA LEU A 55 42.22 2.77 16.67
C LEU A 55 42.83 1.55 17.39
N THR A 56 44.15 1.55 17.53
CA THR A 56 44.90 0.46 18.19
C THR A 56 44.46 0.25 19.64
N TYR A 57 44.01 1.31 20.33
CA TYR A 57 43.47 1.23 21.69
C TYR A 57 42.15 0.44 21.79
N ALA A 58 41.40 0.31 20.69
CA ALA A 58 40.11 -0.40 20.63
C ALA A 58 40.26 -1.84 20.12
N GLU A 59 41.48 -2.33 19.91
CA GLU A 59 41.73 -3.72 19.48
C GLU A 59 41.25 -4.78 20.48
N PRO A 60 41.43 -4.61 21.81
CA PRO A 60 40.93 -5.58 22.79
C PRO A 60 39.40 -5.72 22.78
N LEU A 61 38.69 -4.68 22.35
CA LEU A 61 37.22 -4.64 22.27
C LEU A 61 36.68 -5.09 20.91
N ARG A 62 37.54 -5.49 19.96
CA ARG A 62 37.15 -5.88 18.60
C ARG A 62 36.01 -6.92 18.55
N PRO A 63 36.08 -8.08 19.24
CA PRO A 63 35.00 -9.08 19.16
C PRO A 63 33.68 -8.54 19.71
N PHE A 64 33.74 -7.73 20.76
CA PHE A 64 32.57 -7.07 21.32
C PHE A 64 31.96 -6.06 20.34
N LEU A 65 32.77 -5.21 19.70
CA LEU A 65 32.28 -4.20 18.74
C LEU A 65 31.63 -4.85 17.52
N VAL A 66 32.22 -5.91 16.98
CA VAL A 66 31.62 -6.68 15.87
C VAL A 66 30.32 -7.35 16.33
N GLY A 67 30.33 -7.99 17.49
CA GLY A 67 29.14 -8.63 18.07
C GLY A 67 28.01 -7.64 18.35
N ALA A 68 28.31 -6.45 18.86
CA ALA A 68 27.34 -5.40 19.16
C ALA A 68 26.62 -4.93 17.89
N ASN A 69 27.35 -4.66 16.80
CA ASN A 69 26.76 -4.26 15.52
C ASN A 69 25.78 -5.33 15.00
N LEU A 70 26.17 -6.61 15.02
CA LEU A 70 25.31 -7.71 14.61
C LEU A 70 24.07 -7.84 15.51
N THR A 71 24.27 -7.77 16.83
CA THR A 71 23.22 -7.91 17.84
C THR A 71 22.18 -6.80 17.69
N ILE A 72 22.61 -5.55 17.53
CA ILE A 72 21.72 -4.40 17.30
C ILE A 72 20.88 -4.62 16.04
N ALA A 73 21.49 -5.04 14.94
CA ALA A 73 20.78 -5.27 13.68
C ALA A 73 19.76 -6.41 13.79
N VAL A 74 20.15 -7.55 14.37
CA VAL A 74 19.25 -8.70 14.56
C VAL A 74 18.06 -8.32 15.44
N PHE A 75 18.29 -7.64 16.57
CA PHE A 75 17.20 -7.20 17.43
C PHE A 75 16.31 -6.17 16.75
N ALA A 76 16.88 -5.18 16.06
CA ALA A 76 16.10 -4.17 15.35
C ALA A 76 15.18 -4.79 14.30
N VAL A 77 15.70 -5.73 13.51
CA VAL A 77 14.92 -6.47 12.51
C VAL A 77 13.85 -7.33 13.17
N ASN A 78 14.20 -8.07 14.22
CA ASN A 78 13.26 -8.96 14.91
C ASN A 78 12.12 -8.16 15.57
N PHE A 79 12.43 -7.11 16.33
CA PHE A 79 11.40 -6.25 16.93
C PHE A 79 10.52 -5.56 15.90
N SER A 80 11.06 -5.23 14.72
CA SER A 80 10.26 -4.67 13.63
C SER A 80 9.25 -5.68 13.09
N PHE A 81 9.67 -6.92 12.84
CA PHE A 81 8.75 -7.96 12.38
C PHE A 81 7.74 -8.39 13.44
N ILE A 82 8.18 -8.52 14.70
CA ILE A 82 7.29 -8.77 15.84
C ILE A 82 6.26 -7.64 15.94
N GLY A 83 6.67 -6.37 15.79
CA GLY A 83 5.77 -5.23 15.81
C GLY A 83 4.68 -5.29 14.72
N VAL A 84 5.00 -5.81 13.54
CA VAL A 84 3.99 -6.04 12.49
C VAL A 84 3.11 -7.26 12.80
N GLN A 85 3.68 -8.35 13.33
CA GLN A 85 2.93 -9.57 13.67
C GLN A 85 1.95 -9.35 14.82
N LEU A 86 2.31 -8.52 15.79
CA LEU A 86 1.46 -8.17 16.93
C LEU A 86 0.44 -7.07 16.61
N SER A 87 0.43 -6.53 15.39
CA SER A 87 -0.58 -5.55 14.99
C SER A 87 -1.97 -6.20 14.98
N PRO A 88 -2.99 -5.60 15.61
CA PRO A 88 -4.36 -6.12 15.58
C PRO A 88 -4.93 -6.15 14.16
N TYR A 89 -4.35 -5.36 13.24
CA TYR A 89 -4.78 -5.23 11.85
C TYR A 89 -4.10 -6.23 10.90
N ARG A 90 -3.32 -7.19 11.41
CA ARG A 90 -2.50 -8.11 10.60
C ARG A 90 -3.33 -8.93 9.61
N GLY A 91 -4.56 -9.28 9.95
CA GLY A 91 -5.46 -10.04 9.06
C GLY A 91 -5.83 -9.29 7.77
N VAL A 92 -5.96 -7.97 7.85
CA VAL A 92 -6.27 -7.10 6.70
C VAL A 92 -4.99 -6.69 5.98
N LEU A 93 -3.91 -6.44 6.73
CA LEU A 93 -2.60 -6.08 6.20
C LEU A 93 -1.84 -7.36 5.78
N ARG A 94 -2.28 -8.02 4.70
CA ARG A 94 -1.78 -9.35 4.30
C ARG A 94 -0.28 -9.35 3.92
N ASN A 95 0.24 -8.26 3.36
CA ASN A 95 1.61 -8.19 2.84
C ASN A 95 2.56 -7.37 3.71
N LEU A 96 3.82 -7.83 3.79
CA LEU A 96 4.89 -7.01 4.34
C LEU A 96 5.25 -5.89 3.37
N SER A 97 5.41 -4.67 3.88
CA SER A 97 5.84 -3.54 3.05
C SER A 97 7.22 -3.83 2.45
N PRO A 98 7.42 -3.66 1.14
CA PRO A 98 8.73 -3.86 0.51
C PRO A 98 9.77 -2.91 1.11
N ARG A 99 9.35 -1.74 1.63
CA ARG A 99 10.23 -0.80 2.32
C ARG A 99 10.77 -1.35 3.63
N LEU A 100 9.93 -2.06 4.40
CA LEU A 100 10.35 -2.67 5.66
C LEU A 100 11.33 -3.83 5.39
N VAL A 101 11.02 -4.66 4.40
CA VAL A 101 11.88 -5.78 3.99
C VAL A 101 13.23 -5.28 3.46
N ALA A 102 13.23 -4.28 2.57
CA ALA A 102 14.46 -3.68 2.06
C ALA A 102 15.26 -2.99 3.17
N GLY A 103 14.58 -2.28 4.08
CA GLY A 103 15.21 -1.68 5.26
C GLY A 103 15.87 -2.74 6.14
N ALA A 104 15.19 -3.84 6.42
CA ALA A 104 15.72 -4.93 7.25
C ALA A 104 16.94 -5.59 6.60
N ALA A 105 16.86 -5.88 5.29
CA ALA A 105 17.99 -6.42 4.54
C ALA A 105 19.19 -5.46 4.56
N LEU A 106 18.96 -4.15 4.36
CA LEU A 106 20.02 -3.14 4.40
C LEU A 106 20.64 -3.02 5.80
N THR A 107 19.85 -3.07 6.87
CA THR A 107 20.37 -3.07 8.27
C THR A 107 21.30 -4.25 8.51
N LEU A 108 20.92 -5.45 8.05
CA LEU A 108 21.78 -6.64 8.17
C LEU A 108 23.06 -6.52 7.35
N LEU A 109 22.98 -6.02 6.10
CA LEU A 109 24.15 -5.79 5.26
C LEU A 109 25.12 -4.78 5.90
N VAL A 110 24.61 -3.69 6.46
CA VAL A 110 25.42 -2.68 7.16
C VAL A 110 26.11 -3.31 8.39
N ALA A 111 25.42 -4.13 9.16
CA ALA A 111 26.00 -4.83 10.31
C ALA A 111 27.04 -5.91 9.94
N LEU A 112 27.03 -6.40 8.70
CA LEU A 112 28.06 -7.32 8.19
C LEU A 112 29.34 -6.60 7.76
N VAL A 113 29.32 -5.28 7.57
CA VAL A 113 30.50 -4.50 7.13
C VAL A 113 31.71 -4.70 8.06
N PRO A 114 31.59 -4.64 9.41
CA PRO A 114 32.71 -4.92 10.30
C PRO A 114 33.23 -6.36 10.21
N VAL A 115 32.34 -7.34 9.97
CA VAL A 115 32.71 -8.76 9.81
C VAL A 115 33.52 -8.96 8.52
N ILE A 116 33.04 -8.40 7.40
CA ILE A 116 33.74 -8.43 6.12
C ILE A 116 35.10 -7.73 6.26
N THR A 117 35.13 -6.57 6.93
CA THR A 117 36.39 -5.86 7.20
C THR A 117 37.36 -6.70 8.02
N ALA A 118 36.89 -7.43 9.03
CA ALA A 118 37.71 -8.36 9.80
C ALA A 118 38.34 -9.45 8.95
N ALA A 119 37.66 -9.93 7.91
CA ALA A 119 38.18 -10.95 7.00
C ALA A 119 39.30 -10.44 6.08
N PHE A 120 39.26 -9.16 5.69
CA PHE A 120 40.25 -8.58 4.77
C PHE A 120 41.38 -7.81 5.46
N SER A 121 41.11 -7.18 6.60
CA SER A 121 42.11 -6.43 7.37
C SER A 121 41.71 -6.20 8.81
N GLU A 122 42.33 -6.95 9.72
CA GLU A 122 42.20 -6.81 11.17
C GLU A 122 42.47 -5.40 11.70
N ARG A 123 43.41 -4.67 11.09
CA ARG A 123 43.82 -3.34 11.54
C ARG A 123 42.70 -2.30 11.46
N TRP A 124 41.73 -2.46 10.56
CA TRP A 124 40.65 -1.50 10.33
C TRP A 124 39.33 -1.88 11.00
N THR A 125 39.24 -3.11 11.53
CA THR A 125 37.98 -3.66 12.04
C THR A 125 37.37 -2.81 13.14
N SER A 126 38.14 -2.42 14.16
CA SER A 126 37.62 -1.63 15.29
C SER A 126 37.16 -0.24 14.84
N THR A 127 37.90 0.41 13.95
CA THR A 127 37.53 1.73 13.41
C THR A 127 36.24 1.66 12.60
N VAL A 128 36.12 0.66 11.71
CA VAL A 128 34.91 0.45 10.91
C VAL A 128 33.73 0.08 11.81
N ALA A 129 33.92 -0.77 12.81
CA ALA A 129 32.86 -1.17 13.73
C ALA A 129 32.29 0.02 14.51
N ILE A 130 33.13 0.96 14.95
CA ILE A 130 32.69 2.18 15.65
C ILE A 130 31.95 3.12 14.69
N LEU A 131 32.42 3.25 13.44
CA LEU A 131 31.80 4.11 12.43
C LEU A 131 30.44 3.57 11.96
N VAL A 132 30.24 2.26 11.98
CA VAL A 132 28.99 1.61 11.59
C VAL A 132 27.89 1.76 12.65
N LEU A 133 28.23 1.90 13.94
CA LEU A 133 27.25 2.06 15.02
C LEU A 133 26.24 3.19 14.82
N PRO A 134 26.62 4.45 14.51
CA PRO A 134 25.65 5.53 14.27
C PRO A 134 24.77 5.25 13.05
N ALA A 135 25.33 4.63 12.00
CA ALA A 135 24.55 4.21 10.84
C ALA A 135 23.50 3.16 11.23
N LEU A 136 23.85 2.18 12.07
CA LEU A 136 22.88 1.22 12.60
C LEU A 136 21.84 1.86 13.50
N ALA A 137 22.22 2.80 14.38
CA ALA A 137 21.29 3.51 15.23
C ALA A 137 20.21 4.23 14.40
N TYR A 138 20.62 4.91 13.32
CA TYR A 138 19.68 5.49 12.35
C TYR A 138 18.75 4.44 11.72
N MET A 139 19.31 3.30 11.30
CA MET A 139 18.53 2.22 10.70
C MET A 139 17.51 1.61 11.68
N VAL A 140 17.83 1.52 12.98
CA VAL A 140 16.88 1.10 14.02
C VAL A 140 15.70 2.08 14.10
N VAL A 141 15.96 3.38 14.12
CA VAL A 141 14.90 4.40 14.14
C VAL A 141 14.05 4.32 12.86
N PHE A 142 14.69 4.21 11.69
CA PHE A 142 14.01 4.07 10.41
C PHE A 142 13.08 2.85 10.36
N LEU A 143 13.58 1.69 10.81
CA LEU A 143 12.81 0.45 10.89
C LEU A 143 11.63 0.58 11.87
N SER A 144 11.84 1.20 13.02
CA SER A 144 10.80 1.45 14.02
C SER A 144 9.67 2.33 13.48
N VAL A 145 10.02 3.44 12.80
CA VAL A 145 9.03 4.33 12.16
C VAL A 145 8.26 3.58 11.07
N THR A 146 8.97 2.85 10.21
CA THR A 146 8.34 2.09 9.11
C THR A 146 7.39 1.03 9.67
N THR A 147 7.82 0.30 10.70
CA THR A 147 6.99 -0.68 11.42
C THR A 147 5.72 -0.05 11.96
N ARG A 148 5.82 1.10 12.65
CA ARG A 148 4.64 1.81 13.17
C ARG A 148 3.68 2.25 12.07
N THR A 149 4.21 2.76 10.96
CA THR A 149 3.35 3.17 9.83
C THR A 149 2.65 1.99 9.17
N GLN A 150 3.32 0.83 9.11
CA GLN A 150 2.75 -0.37 8.53
C GLN A 150 1.78 -1.08 9.49
N ALA A 151 2.03 -1.03 10.80
CA ALA A 151 1.16 -1.59 11.81
C ALA A 151 -0.14 -0.80 12.00
N SER A 152 -0.27 0.38 11.37
CA SER A 152 -1.48 1.21 11.40
C SER A 152 -2.38 0.92 10.21
N ALA A 153 -3.70 0.83 10.43
CA ALA A 153 -4.68 0.67 9.35
C ALA A 153 -4.94 1.95 8.53
N LYS A 154 -4.50 3.13 9.01
CA LYS A 154 -4.83 4.43 8.37
C LYS A 154 -4.46 4.53 6.88
N PRO A 155 -3.28 4.07 6.43
CA PRO A 155 -2.95 4.10 5.00
C PRO A 155 -3.87 3.20 4.16
N GLN A 156 -4.32 2.08 4.71
CA GLN A 156 -5.25 1.16 4.06
C GLN A 156 -6.64 1.79 3.96
N ILE A 157 -7.16 2.35 5.06
CA ILE A 157 -8.44 3.08 5.09
C ILE A 157 -8.47 4.15 3.99
N LYS A 158 -7.41 4.96 3.89
CA LYS A 158 -7.29 6.00 2.84
C LYS A 158 -7.24 5.45 1.43
N THR A 159 -6.75 4.23 1.23
CA THR A 159 -6.66 3.59 -0.09
C THR A 159 -8.01 3.00 -0.50
N LEU A 160 -8.70 2.34 0.43
CA LEU A 160 -10.04 1.80 0.24
C LEU A 160 -11.09 2.91 0.03
N SER A 161 -10.89 4.07 0.65
CA SER A 161 -11.80 5.23 0.53
C SER A 161 -11.65 6.03 -0.76
N LYS A 162 -10.72 5.66 -1.66
CA LYS A 162 -10.53 6.43 -2.89
C LYS A 162 -11.72 6.16 -3.80
N GLU A 163 -12.29 7.22 -4.36
CA GLU A 163 -13.38 7.14 -5.34
C GLU A 163 -13.05 6.19 -6.50
N ALA A 164 -11.80 6.20 -6.98
CA ALA A 164 -11.34 5.26 -8.01
C ALA A 164 -11.48 3.79 -7.60
N THR A 165 -11.13 3.44 -6.35
CA THR A 165 -11.27 2.07 -5.83
C THR A 165 -12.75 1.69 -5.70
N LEU A 166 -13.59 2.63 -5.23
CA LEU A 166 -15.03 2.42 -5.10
C LEU A 166 -15.71 2.26 -6.46
N ASP A 167 -15.30 3.04 -7.46
CA ASP A 167 -15.82 2.96 -8.83
C ASP A 167 -15.41 1.64 -9.50
N GLU A 168 -14.16 1.19 -9.30
CA GLU A 168 -13.67 -0.13 -9.75
C GLU A 168 -14.49 -1.26 -9.11
N PHE A 169 -14.78 -1.14 -7.81
CA PHE A 169 -15.66 -2.07 -7.10
C PHE A 169 -17.08 -2.09 -7.69
N ILE A 170 -17.70 -0.93 -7.97
CA ILE A 170 -19.04 -0.90 -8.60
C ILE A 170 -19.04 -1.60 -9.95
N GLN A 171 -18.02 -1.35 -10.77
CA GLN A 171 -17.92 -1.94 -12.11
C GLN A 171 -17.75 -3.46 -12.05
N SER A 172 -16.85 -3.94 -11.20
CA SER A 172 -16.61 -5.36 -11.00
C SER A 172 -17.82 -6.06 -10.36
N PHE A 173 -18.49 -5.42 -9.41
CA PHE A 173 -19.75 -5.91 -8.84
C PHE A 173 -20.86 -6.03 -9.87
N ARG A 174 -21.02 -5.03 -10.74
CA ARG A 174 -21.99 -5.09 -11.84
C ARG A 174 -21.67 -6.21 -12.84
N ALA A 175 -20.41 -6.35 -13.22
CA ALA A 175 -19.99 -7.41 -14.14
C ALA A 175 -20.26 -8.80 -13.53
N ALA A 176 -19.95 -8.98 -12.24
CA ALA A 176 -20.21 -10.23 -11.53
C ALA A 176 -21.72 -10.48 -11.35
N ALA A 177 -22.50 -9.46 -11.00
CA ALA A 177 -23.97 -9.57 -10.90
C ALA A 177 -24.60 -9.95 -12.25
N HIS A 178 -24.19 -9.30 -13.34
CA HIS A 178 -24.66 -9.64 -14.69
C HIS A 178 -24.30 -11.08 -15.06
N THR A 179 -23.11 -11.55 -14.69
CA THR A 179 -22.70 -12.94 -14.95
C THR A 179 -23.64 -13.92 -14.24
N VAL A 180 -23.96 -13.65 -12.98
CA VAL A 180 -24.90 -14.47 -12.17
C VAL A 180 -26.32 -14.42 -12.74
N ASP A 181 -26.76 -13.29 -13.29
CA ASP A 181 -28.07 -13.16 -13.93
C ASP A 181 -28.14 -13.92 -15.27
N THR A 182 -27.08 -13.92 -16.06
CA THR A 182 -27.04 -14.60 -17.37
C THR A 182 -26.76 -16.10 -17.28
N ASP A 183 -25.93 -16.51 -16.32
CA ASP A 183 -25.50 -17.89 -16.13
C ASP A 183 -25.61 -18.22 -14.64
N PRO A 184 -26.85 -18.44 -14.14
CA PRO A 184 -27.07 -18.69 -12.72
C PRO A 184 -26.38 -20.01 -12.34
N PRO A 185 -25.56 -20.04 -11.27
CA PRO A 185 -24.85 -21.24 -10.90
C PRO A 185 -25.84 -22.40 -10.68
N GLU A 186 -25.63 -23.50 -11.39
CA GLU A 186 -26.43 -24.70 -11.24
C GLU A 186 -26.31 -25.23 -9.81
N LEU A 187 -27.36 -25.03 -9.01
CA LEU A 187 -27.51 -25.61 -7.68
C LEU A 187 -27.95 -27.08 -7.80
N ILE A 188 -27.12 -27.88 -8.48
CA ILE A 188 -27.16 -29.33 -8.33
C ILE A 188 -26.30 -29.60 -7.10
N ARG A 189 -26.94 -29.89 -5.97
CA ARG A 189 -26.23 -30.52 -4.85
C ARG A 189 -25.54 -31.78 -5.39
N SER A 190 -24.40 -32.16 -4.82
CA SER A 190 -23.68 -33.38 -5.22
C SER A 190 -24.52 -34.67 -5.15
N ASP A 191 -25.68 -34.62 -4.49
CA ASP A 191 -26.69 -35.68 -4.36
C ASP A 191 -27.78 -35.65 -5.46
N GLY A 192 -27.74 -34.70 -6.39
CA GLY A 192 -28.75 -34.54 -7.45
C GLY A 192 -30.13 -34.06 -6.96
N THR A 193 -30.27 -33.67 -5.69
CA THR A 193 -31.55 -33.19 -5.18
C THR A 193 -31.84 -31.77 -5.69
N PRO A 194 -33.04 -31.54 -6.28
CA PRO A 194 -33.44 -30.19 -6.64
C PRO A 194 -33.60 -29.35 -5.36
N PRO A 195 -33.23 -28.07 -5.39
CA PRO A 195 -33.37 -27.19 -4.23
C PRO A 195 -34.85 -27.10 -3.81
N PRO A 196 -35.14 -27.00 -2.50
CA PRO A 196 -36.51 -26.96 -1.99
C PRO A 196 -37.30 -25.79 -2.59
N VAL A 197 -38.40 -26.11 -3.25
CA VAL A 197 -39.19 -25.22 -4.12
C VAL A 197 -40.06 -24.19 -3.37
N HIS A 198 -40.10 -24.25 -2.04
CA HIS A 198 -41.05 -23.49 -1.21
C HIS A 198 -40.47 -22.25 -0.54
N GLU A 199 -39.16 -21.99 -0.68
CA GLU A 199 -38.54 -20.75 -0.22
C GLU A 199 -38.50 -19.72 -1.35
N MET A 200 -39.66 -19.15 -1.71
CA MET A 200 -39.82 -18.11 -2.75
C MET A 200 -39.03 -16.80 -2.52
N GLY A 201 -38.17 -16.72 -1.49
CA GLY A 201 -37.40 -15.52 -1.13
C GLY A 201 -35.89 -15.72 -1.06
N TRP A 202 -35.37 -16.93 -1.31
CA TRP A 202 -33.93 -17.18 -1.27
C TRP A 202 -33.34 -17.10 -2.67
N ARG A 203 -32.63 -15.99 -2.95
CA ARG A 203 -31.35 -15.93 -3.70
C ARG A 203 -31.00 -14.47 -3.98
N ILE A 204 -30.46 -13.78 -2.97
CA ILE A 204 -29.42 -12.79 -3.27
C ILE A 204 -28.13 -13.61 -3.15
N TYR A 205 -27.59 -14.07 -4.27
CA TYR A 205 -26.22 -14.58 -4.24
C TYR A 205 -25.37 -13.42 -3.74
N PRO A 206 -24.64 -13.56 -2.61
CA PRO A 206 -23.68 -12.54 -2.25
C PRO A 206 -22.66 -12.53 -3.38
N VAL A 207 -22.74 -11.51 -4.24
CA VAL A 207 -21.79 -11.31 -5.34
C VAL A 207 -20.49 -10.93 -4.67
N ALA A 208 -19.65 -11.93 -4.41
CA ALA A 208 -18.36 -11.76 -3.79
C ALA A 208 -17.39 -11.22 -4.84
N VAL A 209 -16.98 -9.97 -4.66
CA VAL A 209 -16.01 -9.28 -5.52
C VAL A 209 -14.79 -9.01 -4.68
N ASP A 210 -13.63 -9.41 -5.15
CA ASP A 210 -12.36 -9.12 -4.50
C ASP A 210 -11.58 -8.08 -5.34
N PRO A 211 -11.13 -6.95 -4.75
CA PRO A 211 -11.32 -6.54 -3.35
C PRO A 211 -12.70 -5.91 -3.08
N ASP A 212 -13.31 -6.24 -1.93
CA ASP A 212 -14.50 -5.56 -1.40
C ASP A 212 -14.09 -4.48 -0.38
N PRO A 213 -14.07 -3.19 -0.77
CA PRO A 213 -13.62 -2.12 0.11
C PRO A 213 -14.56 -1.90 1.30
N ILE A 214 -15.85 -2.23 1.18
CA ILE A 214 -16.84 -2.05 2.27
C ILE A 214 -16.61 -3.11 3.33
N ASN A 215 -16.46 -4.37 2.92
CA ASN A 215 -16.17 -5.47 3.84
C ASN A 215 -14.80 -5.32 4.50
N GLU A 216 -13.78 -4.85 3.77
CA GLU A 216 -12.47 -4.56 4.37
C GLU A 216 -12.55 -3.42 5.39
N LEU A 217 -13.26 -2.32 5.08
CA LEU A 217 -13.45 -1.21 6.02
C LEU A 217 -14.25 -1.66 7.26
N SER A 218 -15.31 -2.47 7.12
CA SER A 218 -16.04 -3.00 8.27
C SER A 218 -15.17 -3.92 9.12
N THR A 219 -14.31 -4.73 8.49
CA THR A 219 -13.35 -5.59 9.20
C THR A 219 -12.33 -4.75 9.98
N ILE A 220 -11.78 -3.68 9.37
CA ILE A 220 -10.88 -2.75 10.06
C ILE A 220 -11.57 -2.08 11.25
N ALA A 221 -12.83 -1.65 11.09
CA ALA A 221 -13.60 -1.03 12.17
C ALA A 221 -13.83 -2.01 13.32
N ALA A 222 -14.20 -3.26 13.04
CA ALA A 222 -14.36 -4.30 14.06
C ALA A 222 -13.04 -4.54 14.81
N LEU A 223 -11.92 -4.71 14.10
CA LEU A 223 -10.60 -4.90 14.72
C LEU A 223 -10.18 -3.69 15.57
N ALA A 224 -10.48 -2.46 15.13
CA ALA A 224 -10.19 -1.25 15.88
C ALA A 224 -11.03 -1.16 17.17
N ALA A 225 -12.29 -1.60 17.13
CA ALA A 225 -13.15 -1.68 18.31
C ALA A 225 -12.62 -2.72 19.31
N ASP A 226 -12.25 -3.92 18.82
CA ASP A 226 -11.70 -5.00 19.64
C ASP A 226 -10.36 -4.61 20.28
N SER A 227 -9.53 -3.83 19.57
CA SER A 227 -8.25 -3.34 20.10
C SER A 227 -8.36 -2.03 20.91
N ALA A 228 -9.57 -1.53 21.14
CA ALA A 228 -9.84 -0.23 21.78
C ALA A 228 -9.12 0.98 21.13
N ASP A 229 -8.84 0.93 19.83
CA ASP A 229 -8.29 2.05 19.06
C ASP A 229 -9.42 2.94 18.54
N LEU A 230 -9.94 3.78 19.44
CA LEU A 230 -11.05 4.69 19.14
C LEU A 230 -10.75 5.63 17.97
N SER A 231 -9.48 6.03 17.79
CA SER A 231 -9.08 6.95 16.74
C SER A 231 -9.27 6.33 15.35
N THR A 232 -8.79 5.10 15.19
CA THR A 232 -8.93 4.35 13.93
C THR A 232 -10.37 3.93 13.71
N TYR A 233 -11.10 3.55 14.78
CA TYR A 233 -12.51 3.20 14.70
C TYR A 233 -13.36 4.35 14.12
N VAL A 234 -13.28 5.55 14.72
CA VAL A 234 -14.05 6.73 14.28
C VAL A 234 -13.68 7.13 12.85
N GLU A 235 -12.39 7.13 12.52
CA GLU A 235 -11.91 7.42 11.17
C GLU A 235 -12.50 6.42 10.16
N CYS A 236 -12.46 5.13 10.47
CA CYS A 236 -12.98 4.06 9.61
C CYS A 236 -14.50 4.16 9.41
N VAL A 237 -15.28 4.38 10.47
CA VAL A 237 -16.74 4.54 10.37
C VAL A 237 -17.10 5.78 9.55
N SER A 238 -16.40 6.90 9.74
CA SER A 238 -16.65 8.11 8.96
C SER A 238 -16.39 7.92 7.47
N VAL A 239 -15.34 7.17 7.13
CA VAL A 239 -14.98 6.80 5.76
C VAL A 239 -15.97 5.82 5.17
N LEU A 240 -16.43 4.84 5.95
CA LEU A 240 -17.43 3.86 5.54
C LEU A 240 -18.74 4.54 5.15
N LEU A 241 -19.24 5.46 5.98
CA LEU A 241 -20.47 6.22 5.68
C LEU A 241 -20.35 7.03 4.39
N ARG A 242 -19.22 7.72 4.18
CA ARG A 242 -18.94 8.46 2.94
C ARG A 242 -18.84 7.53 1.72
N SER A 243 -18.25 6.36 1.90
CA SER A 243 -18.12 5.37 0.83
C SER A 243 -19.50 4.84 0.44
N ILE A 244 -20.37 4.54 1.41
CA ILE A 244 -21.76 4.12 1.16
C ILE A 244 -22.55 5.22 0.44
N GLU A 245 -22.41 6.48 0.86
CA GLU A 245 -23.06 7.62 0.19
C GLU A 245 -22.59 7.76 -1.27
N HIS A 246 -21.28 7.63 -1.52
CA HIS A 246 -20.72 7.62 -2.88
C HIS A 246 -21.26 6.47 -3.72
N LEU A 247 -21.25 5.24 -3.17
CA LEU A 247 -21.77 4.05 -3.85
C LEU A 247 -23.27 4.20 -4.19
N HIS A 248 -24.06 4.74 -3.26
CA HIS A 248 -25.49 4.99 -3.46
C HIS A 248 -25.73 6.05 -4.54
N SER A 249 -25.03 7.19 -4.47
CA SER A 249 -25.12 8.26 -5.48
C SER A 249 -24.75 7.74 -6.88
N ARG A 250 -23.65 6.98 -6.96
CA ARG A 250 -23.14 6.44 -8.22
C ARG A 250 -24.06 5.37 -8.81
N SER A 251 -24.55 4.44 -7.98
CA SER A 251 -25.49 3.40 -8.44
C SER A 251 -26.81 4.01 -8.94
N TYR A 252 -27.35 5.02 -8.25
CA TYR A 252 -28.54 5.74 -8.69
C TYR A 252 -28.32 6.44 -10.04
N SER A 253 -27.16 7.11 -10.20
CA SER A 253 -26.82 7.78 -11.46
C SER A 253 -26.77 6.82 -12.64
N LEU A 254 -26.22 5.62 -12.43
CA LEU A 254 -26.07 4.61 -13.46
C LEU A 254 -27.40 3.94 -13.82
N ALA A 255 -28.24 3.63 -12.82
CA ALA A 255 -29.59 3.11 -13.06
C ALA A 255 -30.43 4.10 -13.89
N ARG A 256 -30.32 5.40 -13.60
CA ARG A 256 -30.99 6.44 -14.37
C ARG A 256 -30.51 6.49 -15.82
N THR A 257 -29.20 6.34 -16.06
CA THR A 257 -28.67 6.31 -17.44
C THR A 257 -29.12 5.08 -18.22
N GLU A 258 -29.17 3.90 -17.60
CA GLU A 258 -29.66 2.66 -18.24
C GLU A 258 -31.14 2.75 -18.60
N ILE A 259 -31.98 3.28 -17.68
CA ILE A 259 -33.40 3.52 -17.96
C ILE A 259 -33.56 4.47 -19.15
N SER A 260 -32.79 5.57 -19.20
CA SER A 260 -32.87 6.51 -20.32
C SER A 260 -32.43 5.88 -21.66
N ALA A 261 -31.38 5.05 -21.64
CA ALA A 261 -30.93 4.34 -22.83
C ALA A 261 -31.95 3.29 -23.29
N GLY A 262 -32.56 2.56 -22.35
CA GLY A 262 -33.62 1.59 -22.64
C GLY A 262 -34.88 2.25 -23.21
N ILE A 263 -35.29 3.41 -22.67
CA ILE A 263 -36.41 4.19 -23.21
C ILE A 263 -36.10 4.66 -24.64
N GLU A 264 -34.87 5.13 -24.91
CA GLU A 264 -34.51 5.58 -26.27
C GLU A 264 -34.45 4.40 -27.27
N LEU A 265 -33.95 3.23 -26.86
CA LEU A 265 -33.99 2.00 -27.67
C LEU A 265 -35.43 1.55 -27.97
N LEU A 266 -36.31 1.56 -26.96
CA LEU A 266 -37.74 1.27 -27.14
C LEU A 266 -38.42 2.30 -28.03
N ARG A 267 -38.02 3.57 -27.93
CA ARG A 267 -38.51 4.63 -28.80
C ARG A 267 -38.11 4.39 -30.25
N GLN A 268 -36.83 4.11 -30.52
CA GLN A 268 -36.31 3.83 -31.86
C GLN A 268 -36.96 2.59 -32.48
N HIS A 269 -36.94 1.45 -31.78
CA HIS A 269 -37.52 0.22 -32.29
C HIS A 269 -39.06 0.21 -32.30
N GLY A 270 -39.71 0.90 -31.37
CA GLY A 270 -41.16 1.11 -31.37
C GLY A 270 -41.61 1.99 -32.54
N THR A 271 -40.85 3.04 -32.88
CA THR A 271 -41.11 3.84 -34.09
C THR A 271 -40.89 3.04 -35.37
N ASP A 272 -39.87 2.17 -35.41
CA ASP A 272 -39.62 1.31 -36.58
C ASP A 272 -40.71 0.24 -36.77
N ALA A 273 -41.21 -0.33 -35.66
CA ALA A 273 -42.33 -1.28 -35.67
C ALA A 273 -43.65 -0.62 -36.11
N LEU A 274 -43.91 0.61 -35.66
CA LEU A 274 -45.10 1.37 -36.10
C LEU A 274 -45.00 1.84 -37.55
N CYS A 275 -43.81 2.25 -38.00
CA CYS A 275 -43.58 2.62 -39.41
C CYS A 275 -43.73 1.42 -40.35
N SER A 276 -43.18 0.25 -39.99
CA SER A 276 -43.33 -0.99 -40.78
C SER A 276 -44.78 -1.48 -40.81
N ALA A 277 -45.51 -1.39 -39.68
CA ALA A 277 -46.94 -1.71 -39.64
C ALA A 277 -47.81 -0.76 -40.49
N SER A 278 -47.46 0.53 -40.57
CA SER A 278 -48.17 1.51 -41.40
C SER A 278 -47.98 1.26 -42.91
N ILE A 279 -46.81 0.74 -43.30
CA ILE A 279 -46.51 0.38 -44.70
C ILE A 279 -47.27 -0.87 -45.10
N SER A 280 -47.39 -1.88 -44.22
CA SER A 280 -48.22 -3.06 -44.49
C SER A 280 -49.72 -2.74 -44.59
N PHE A 281 -50.23 -1.82 -43.76
CA PHE A 281 -51.66 -1.45 -43.79
C PHE A 281 -52.06 -0.61 -45.02
N SER A 282 -51.09 0.07 -45.63
CA SER A 282 -51.29 0.83 -46.88
C SER A 282 -51.32 -0.08 -48.12
N LEU A 283 -50.60 -1.20 -48.09
CA LEU A 283 -50.55 -2.17 -49.19
C LEU A 283 -51.82 -3.04 -49.28
N ASP A 284 -52.49 -3.33 -48.16
CA ASP A 284 -53.75 -4.10 -48.15
C ASP A 284 -55.00 -3.30 -48.56
N ARG A 285 -54.89 -1.99 -48.78
CA ARG A 285 -55.97 -1.15 -49.33
C ARG A 285 -55.81 -0.82 -50.82
N ALA A 286 -54.76 -1.33 -51.46
CA ALA A 286 -54.45 -1.06 -52.87
C ALA A 286 -54.78 -2.22 -53.82
N PHE A 287 -55.47 -3.27 -53.33
CA PHE A 287 -56.00 -4.38 -54.14
C PHE A 287 -57.50 -4.55 -53.94
#